data_AF-A0A8X6P1C5-F1
#
_entry.id   AF-A0A8X6P1C5-F1
#
_cell.length_a   1.000
_cell.length_b   1.000
_cell.length_c   1.000
_cell.angle_alpha   90.00
_cell.angle_beta   90.00
_cell.angle_gamma   90.00
#
_symmetry.space_group_name_H-M   'P 1'
#
loop_
_entity.id
_entity.type
_entity.pdbx_description
1 polymer ?
#
loop_
_entity_poly.entity_id
_entity_poly.type
_entity_poly.pdbx_seq_one_letter_code
_entity_poly.pdbx_strand_id
1 'polypeptide(L)'
;QIIEASYRIYLQYHTWNQVLCGAVVGIFLACMWFLITQFTLTPLFPIIAAWPISEFLMLRDTTLIPNVMWFEYTSHRAESRTRQRKLVSMKSQ
;
A
#
# COMPACT_ATOMS: atom_id res chain seq x y z
N GLN A 1 -39.93 5.87 3.07
CA GLN A 1 -38.72 5.29 3.72
C GLN A 1 -38.44 5.89 5.10
N ILE A 2 -38.36 7.21 5.27
CA ILE A 2 -38.09 7.83 6.60
C ILE A 2 -39.25 7.64 7.60
N ILE A 3 -40.51 7.61 7.14
CA ILE A 3 -41.69 7.51 8.01
C ILE A 3 -41.87 6.10 8.62
N GLU A 4 -41.51 5.04 7.91
CA GLU A 4 -41.57 3.66 8.44
C GLU A 4 -40.53 3.39 9.54
N ALA A 5 -39.37 4.07 9.46
CA ALA A 5 -38.32 3.92 10.46
C ALA A 5 -38.76 4.47 11.83
N SER A 6 -39.48 5.59 11.85
CA SER A 6 -39.98 6.22 13.08
C SER A 6 -41.03 5.35 13.80
N TYR A 7 -41.87 4.65 13.04
CA TYR A 7 -42.88 3.72 13.57
C TYR A 7 -42.25 2.47 14.24
N ARG A 8 -41.15 1.92 13.69
CA ARG A 8 -40.46 0.75 14.27
C ARG A 8 -39.71 1.05 15.57
N ILE A 9 -39.33 2.31 15.79
CA ILE A 9 -38.69 2.78 17.03
C ILE A 9 -39.74 2.97 18.15
N TYR A 10 -40.97 3.34 17.80
CA TYR A 10 -42.04 3.63 18.75
C TYR A 10 -42.63 2.37 19.42
N LEU A 11 -42.45 1.18 18.84
CA LEU A 11 -43.01 -0.09 19.34
C LEU A 11 -42.07 -0.86 20.32
N GLN A 12 -41.04 -0.19 20.86
CA GLN A 12 -40.19 -0.73 21.94
C GLN A 12 -39.49 -2.07 21.64
N TYR A 13 -39.01 -2.28 20.41
CA TYR A 13 -38.28 -3.51 20.00
C TYR A 13 -36.81 -3.28 19.58
N HIS A 14 -36.31 -2.05 19.62
CA HIS A 14 -34.88 -1.75 19.46
C HIS A 14 -34.35 -1.11 20.74
N THR A 15 -33.71 -1.91 21.59
CA THR A 15 -32.85 -1.40 22.65
C THR A 15 -31.63 -0.73 22.00
N TRP A 16 -31.28 0.48 22.43
CA TRP A 16 -30.01 1.16 22.07
C TRP A 16 -28.78 0.23 22.17
N ASN A 17 -28.85 -0.75 23.07
CA ASN A 17 -27.87 -1.83 23.23
C ASN A 17 -27.60 -2.62 21.94
N GLN A 18 -28.58 -2.79 21.06
CA GLN A 18 -28.42 -3.53 19.81
C GLN A 18 -27.64 -2.72 18.76
N VAL A 19 -27.90 -1.41 18.68
CA VAL A 19 -27.13 -0.52 17.80
C VAL A 19 -25.70 -0.41 18.30
N LEU A 20 -25.51 -0.29 19.62
CA LEU A 20 -24.18 -0.23 20.23
C LEU A 20 -23.42 -1.55 20.06
N CYS A 21 -24.07 -2.70 20.26
CA CYS A 21 -23.48 -4.02 20.03
C CYS A 21 -23.10 -4.20 18.56
N GLY A 22 -23.99 -3.84 17.62
CA GLY A 22 -23.70 -3.88 16.19
C GLY A 22 -22.53 -2.99 15.78
N ALA A 23 -22.42 -1.79 16.36
CA ALA A 23 -21.29 -0.89 16.12
C ALA A 23 -19.98 -1.46 16.66
N VAL A 24 -19.97 -2.03 17.87
CA VAL A 24 -18.78 -2.65 18.46
C VAL A 24 -18.33 -3.87 17.65
N VAL A 25 -19.25 -4.74 17.25
CA VAL A 25 -18.95 -5.90 16.41
C VAL A 25 -18.46 -5.46 15.03
N GLY A 26 -19.06 -4.42 14.45
CA GLY A 26 -18.65 -3.85 13.17
C GLY A 26 -17.24 -3.28 13.21
N ILE A 27 -16.89 -2.52 14.26
CA ILE A 27 -15.53 -1.99 14.47
C ILE A 27 -14.54 -3.13 14.66
N PHE A 28 -14.87 -4.13 15.47
CA PHE A 28 -14.00 -5.28 15.70
C PHE A 28 -13.73 -6.06 14.41
N LEU A 29 -14.78 -6.33 13.63
CA LEU A 29 -14.66 -7.02 12.35
C LEU A 29 -13.88 -6.19 11.32
N ALA A 30 -14.09 -4.87 11.29
CA ALA A 30 -13.35 -3.96 10.43
C ALA A 30 -11.85 -3.91 10.80
N CYS A 31 -11.51 -3.85 12.09
CA CYS A 31 -10.14 -3.92 12.56
C CYS A 31 -9.50 -5.28 12.26
N MET A 32 -10.21 -6.39 12.48
CA MET A 32 -9.74 -7.73 12.09
C MET A 32 -9.50 -7.83 10.59
N TRP A 33 -10.44 -7.37 9.76
CA TRP A 33 -10.30 -7.37 8.32
C TRP A 33 -9.14 -6.48 7.86
N PHE A 34 -8.98 -5.31 8.47
CA PHE A 34 -7.85 -4.42 8.21
C PHE A 34 -6.52 -5.09 8.57
N LEU A 35 -6.43 -5.75 9.73
CA LEU A 35 -5.23 -6.49 10.12
C LEU A 35 -4.95 -7.64 9.15
N ILE A 36 -5.95 -8.44 8.77
CA ILE A 36 -5.78 -9.53 7.81
C ILE A 36 -5.30 -8.98 6.47
N THR A 37 -5.92 -7.91 5.97
CA THR A 37 -5.55 -7.30 4.69
C THR A 37 -4.16 -6.68 4.74
N GLN A 38 -3.78 -5.96 5.80
CA GLN A 38 -2.41 -5.46 5.93
C GLN A 38 -1.40 -6.61 6.10
N PHE A 39 -1.60 -7.53 7.04
CA PHE A 39 -0.65 -8.64 7.24
C PHE A 39 -0.59 -9.63 6.08
N THR A 40 -1.61 -9.74 5.23
CA THR A 40 -1.61 -10.63 4.06
C THR A 40 -1.22 -9.90 2.78
N LEU A 41 -1.75 -8.69 2.51
CA LEU A 41 -1.46 -7.94 1.28
C LEU A 41 -0.13 -7.20 1.35
N THR A 42 0.30 -6.70 2.51
CA THR A 42 1.61 -6.02 2.66
C THR A 42 2.79 -6.96 2.33
N PRO A 43 2.82 -8.26 2.71
CA PRO A 43 3.87 -9.16 2.23
C PRO A 43 3.63 -9.72 0.81
N LEU A 44 2.40 -9.68 0.28
CA LEU A 44 2.14 -10.06 -1.11
C LEU A 44 2.61 -8.99 -2.10
N PHE A 45 2.60 -7.71 -1.71
CA PHE A 45 3.07 -6.61 -2.54
C PHE A 45 4.53 -6.77 -3.05
N PRO A 46 5.54 -7.07 -2.21
CA PRO A 46 6.90 -7.31 -2.69
C PRO A 46 7.03 -8.59 -3.54
N ILE A 47 6.19 -9.60 -3.31
CA ILE A 47 6.20 -10.85 -4.09
C ILE A 47 5.63 -10.61 -5.50
N ILE A 48 4.55 -9.83 -5.62
CA ILE A 48 3.96 -9.42 -6.91
C ILE A 48 4.89 -8.43 -7.62
N ALA A 49 5.55 -7.53 -6.88
CA ALA A 49 6.53 -6.59 -7.44
C ALA A 49 7.78 -7.31 -7.98
N ALA A 50 8.10 -8.51 -7.48
CA ALA A 50 9.18 -9.36 -7.99
C ALA A 50 8.81 -10.19 -9.23
N TRP A 51 7.57 -10.10 -9.75
CA TRP A 51 7.16 -10.81 -10.95
C TRP A 51 7.67 -10.15 -12.24
N PRO A 52 7.94 -10.92 -13.30
CA PRO A 52 8.39 -10.39 -14.59
C PRO A 52 7.37 -9.45 -15.25
N ILE A 53 6.09 -9.52 -14.87
CA ILE A 53 5.05 -8.57 -15.31
C ILE A 53 5.24 -7.18 -14.68
N SER A 54 5.72 -7.12 -13.44
CA SER A 54 6.03 -5.89 -12.71
C SER A 54 7.35 -5.28 -13.21
N GLU A 55 8.31 -6.13 -13.60
CA GLU A 55 9.51 -5.71 -14.31
C GLU A 55 9.20 -5.14 -15.70
N PHE A 56 8.29 -5.77 -16.45
CA PHE A 56 7.78 -5.26 -17.74
C PHE A 56 7.03 -3.93 -17.62
N LEU A 57 6.28 -3.73 -16.53
CA LEU A 57 5.57 -2.48 -16.22
C LEU A 57 6.47 -1.42 -15.55
N MET A 58 7.76 -1.71 -15.32
CA MET A 58 8.68 -0.85 -14.59
C MET A 58 8.20 -0.44 -13.18
N LEU A 59 7.42 -1.30 -12.51
CA LEU A 59 6.98 -1.07 -11.14
C LEU A 59 8.19 -1.24 -10.21
N ARG A 60 8.82 -0.11 -9.84
CA ARG A 60 9.91 -0.09 -8.86
C ARG A 60 9.35 0.23 -7.48
N ASP A 61 9.45 -0.74 -6.57
CA ASP A 61 9.18 -0.50 -5.16
C ASP A 61 10.20 0.51 -4.60
N THR A 62 9.75 1.72 -4.27
CA THR A 62 10.57 2.79 -3.68
C THR A 62 10.35 2.91 -2.17
N THR A 63 9.58 2.00 -1.57
CA THR A 63 9.17 2.04 -0.16
C THR A 63 10.37 2.00 0.81
N LEU A 64 11.50 1.42 0.38
CA LEU A 64 12.75 1.35 1.16
C LEU A 64 13.72 2.50 0.91
N ILE A 65 13.41 3.45 0.01
CA ILE A 65 14.31 4.54 -0.36
C ILE A 65 13.96 5.79 0.48
N PRO A 66 14.79 6.17 1.46
CA PRO A 66 14.48 7.27 2.37
C PRO A 66 14.46 8.64 1.67
N ASN A 67 15.26 8.81 0.60
CA ASN A 67 15.31 10.04 -0.19
C ASN A 67 15.47 9.72 -1.68
N VAL A 68 14.36 9.71 -2.42
CA VAL A 68 14.32 9.36 -3.85
C VAL A 68 15.24 10.26 -4.70
N MET A 69 15.22 11.58 -4.44
CA MET A 69 16.01 12.54 -5.21
C MET A 69 17.52 12.34 -5.04
N TRP A 70 17.96 12.02 -3.83
CA TRP A 70 19.37 11.72 -3.56
C TRP A 70 19.80 10.38 -4.18
N PHE A 71 18.92 9.38 -4.12
CA PHE A 71 19.17 8.08 -4.74
C PHE A 71 19.32 8.18 -6.26
N GLU A 72 18.45 8.94 -6.93
CA GLU A 72 18.56 9.18 -8.37
C GLU A 72 19.82 9.97 -8.72
N TYR A 73 20.12 11.04 -7.97
CA TYR A 73 21.32 11.85 -8.16
C TYR A 73 22.60 11.02 -8.07
N THR A 74 22.72 10.18 -7.04
CA THR A 74 23.88 9.31 -6.84
C THR A 74 23.99 8.24 -7.92
N SER A 75 22.87 7.66 -8.34
CA SER A 75 22.80 6.67 -9.43
C SER A 75 23.27 7.26 -10.76
N HIS A 76 22.75 8.42 -11.16
CA HIS A 76 23.18 9.11 -12.38
C HIS A 76 24.66 9.51 -12.33
N ARG A 77 25.15 9.95 -11.17
CA ARG A 77 26.55 10.31 -10.99
C ARG A 77 27.47 9.09 -11.07
N ALA A 78 27.08 7.95 -10.53
CA ALA A 78 27.82 6.69 -10.61
C ALA A 78 27.86 6.13 -12.04
N GLU A 79 26.73 6.17 -12.75
CA GLU A 79 26.65 5.74 -14.14
C GLU A 79 27.52 6.63 -15.05
N SER A 80 27.44 7.96 -14.88
CA SER A 80 28.26 8.91 -15.63
C SER A 80 29.76 8.65 -15.42
N ARG A 81 30.20 8.43 -14.17
CA ARG A 81 31.60 8.05 -13.87
C ARG A 81 31.99 6.72 -14.52
N THR A 82 31.10 5.74 -14.55
CA THR A 82 31.36 4.42 -15.16
C THR A 82 31.49 4.54 -16.68
N ARG A 83 30.61 5.30 -17.33
CA ARG A 83 30.69 5.58 -18.78
C ARG A 83 31.96 6.36 -19.12
N GLN A 84 32.32 7.37 -18.32
CA GLN A 84 33.57 8.11 -18.48
C GLN A 84 34.80 7.21 -18.38
N ARG A 85 34.85 6.28 -17.41
CA ARG A 85 35.95 5.31 -17.29
C ARG A 85 36.06 4.39 -18.51
N LYS A 86 34.92 3.90 -19.03
CA LYS A 86 34.91 3.08 -20.26
C LYS A 86 35.43 3.86 -21.46
N LEU A 87 35.00 5.11 -21.64
CA LEU A 87 35.47 5.96 -22.74
C LEU A 87 36.96 6.30 -22.64
N VAL A 88 37.49 6.55 -21.44
CA VAL A 88 38.92 6.79 -21.23
C VAL A 88 39.75 5.54 -21.53
N SER A 89 39.28 4.36 -21.10
CA SER A 89 39.92 3.07 -21.42
C SER A 89 39.93 2.77 -22.92
N MET A 90 38.86 3.11 -23.64
CA MET A 90 38.77 2.88 -25.10
C MET A 90 39.65 3.83 -25.92
N LYS A 91 40.01 4.99 -25.37
CA LYS A 91 40.83 6.01 -26.06
C LYS A 91 42.34 5.82 -25.83
N SER A 92 42.70 4.95 -24.89
CA SER A 92 44.08 4.60 -24.52
C SER A 92 44.61 3.37 -25.28
N GLN A 93 43.79 2.76 -26.13
CA GLN A 93 44.12 1.61 -26.98
C GLN A 93 44.21 2.06 -28.43
#